data_AF-X1GW98-F1
#
_entry.id   AF-X1GW98-F1
#
_cell.length_a   1.000
_cell.length_b   1.000
_cell.length_c   1.000
_cell.angle_alpha   90.00
_cell.angle_beta   90.00
_cell.angle_gamma   90.00
#
_symmetry.space_group_name_H-M   'P 1'
#
loop_
_entity.id
_entity.type
_entity.pdbx_description
1 polymer ?
#
loop_
_entity_poly.entity_id
_entity_poly.type
_entity_poly.pdbx_seq_one_letter_code
_entity_poly.pdbx_strand_id
1 'polypeptide(L)' 'MAYTKLNRSAATLTKNRTEGSISPFSGMCVTCVDGCIGMCEIGKSAYRGHEVLYPQPFGIITAASEKDYP' A
#
# COMPACT_ATOMS: atom_id res chain seq x y z
N MET A 1 19.94 3.36 12.20
CA MET A 1 19.52 4.75 11.93
C MET A 1 18.34 4.71 10.96
N ALA A 2 17.19 5.27 11.32
CA ALA A 2 16.10 5.51 10.38
C ALA A 2 15.89 7.01 10.29
N TYR A 3 16.21 7.60 9.13
CA TYR A 3 16.18 9.05 8.92
C TYR A 3 14.74 9.59 8.76
N THR A 4 13.75 8.71 8.60
CA THR A 4 12.35 9.07 8.37
C THR A 4 11.39 8.05 9.01
N LYS A 5 10.15 8.47 9.26
CA LYS A 5 9.07 7.57 9.70
C LYS A 5 8.71 6.64 8.52
N LEU A 6 8.89 5.34 8.70
CA LEU A 6 8.58 4.32 7.69
C LEU A 6 7.07 4.30 7.38
N ASN A 7 6.72 4.30 6.10
CA ASN A 7 5.35 4.16 5.57
C ASN A 7 4.35 5.23 6.04
N ARG A 8 4.83 6.36 6.59
CA ARG A 8 4.03 7.54 6.92
C ARG A 8 4.84 8.82 6.78
N SER A 9 4.40 9.70 5.90
CA SER A 9 5.05 10.98 5.67
C SER A 9 4.06 12.06 5.28
N ALA A 10 4.35 13.29 5.71
CA ALA A 10 3.64 14.47 5.23
C ALA A 10 3.83 14.67 3.72
N ALA A 11 4.98 14.25 3.17
CA ALA A 11 5.25 14.35 1.73
C ALA A 11 4.28 13.52 0.87
N THR A 12 3.81 12.39 1.38
CA THR A 12 2.86 11.49 0.69
C THR A 12 1.42 11.67 1.19
N LEU A 13 1.20 12.60 2.13
CA LEU A 13 -0.06 12.83 2.82
C LEU A 13 -0.59 11.54 3.47
N THR A 14 0.28 10.77 4.10
CA THR A 14 -0.06 9.48 4.72
C THR A 14 0.22 9.48 6.22
N LYS A 15 -0.63 8.78 6.98
CA LYS A 15 -0.48 8.62 8.43
C LYS A 15 -0.92 7.23 8.88
N ASN A 16 -0.34 6.76 9.97
CA ASN A 16 -0.78 5.53 10.63
C ASN A 16 -2.04 5.80 11.45
N ARG A 17 -2.92 4.81 11.52
CA ARG A 17 -4.12 4.85 12.37
C ARG A 17 -3.79 4.97 13.86
N THR A 18 -2.86 4.14 14.32
CA THR A 18 -2.50 4.04 15.74
C THR A 18 -1.10 4.60 15.92
N GLU A 19 -0.98 5.88 16.27
CA GLU A 19 0.31 6.58 16.29
C GLU A 19 1.30 6.04 17.32
N GLY A 20 0.80 5.48 18.43
CA GLY A 20 1.60 4.92 19.52
C GLY A 20 1.92 3.42 19.41
N SER A 21 1.37 2.71 18.43
CA SER A 21 1.55 1.25 18.30
C SER A 21 1.89 0.89 16.86
N ILE A 22 3.17 1.07 16.52
CA ILE A 22 3.69 0.93 15.15
C ILE A 22 4.92 0.04 15.18
N SER A 23 4.98 -0.90 14.24
CA SER A 23 6.14 -1.76 14.05
C SER A 23 7.33 -0.93 13.54
N PRO A 24 8.49 -0.95 14.21
CA PRO A 24 9.67 -0.21 13.76
C PRO A 24 10.30 -0.82 12.49
N PHE A 25 9.98 -2.08 12.17
CA PHE A 25 10.52 -2.75 10.98
C PHE A 25 9.69 -2.46 9.73
N SER A 26 8.37 -2.59 9.81
CA SER A 26 7.48 -2.44 8.65
C SER A 26 6.77 -1.09 8.56
N GLY A 27 6.79 -0.28 9.62
CA GLY A 27 6.01 0.96 9.66
C GLY A 27 4.49 0.74 9.70
N MET A 28 4.01 -0.50 9.85
CA MET A 28 2.58 -0.82 9.99
C MET A 28 2.08 -0.60 11.42
N CYS A 29 0.77 -0.32 11.57
CA CYS A 29 0.13 -0.38 12.88
C CYS A 29 0.19 -1.83 13.41
N VAL A 30 0.41 -2.02 14.71
CA VAL A 30 0.43 -3.36 15.34
C VAL A 30 -0.88 -4.11 15.06
N THR A 31 -1.99 -3.40 15.05
CA THR A 31 -3.32 -3.92 14.68
C THR A 31 -3.74 -3.34 13.32
N CYS A 32 -3.14 -3.81 12.24
CA CYS A 32 -3.55 -3.42 10.88
C CYS A 32 -4.96 -3.96 10.60
N VAL A 33 -5.83 -3.14 10.01
CA VAL A 33 -7.20 -3.54 9.68
C VAL A 33 -7.51 -3.20 8.23
N ASP A 34 -8.33 -4.05 7.61
CA ASP A 34 -8.96 -3.73 6.34
C ASP A 34 -9.96 -2.57 6.53
N GLY A 35 -10.06 -1.68 5.54
CA GLY A 35 -10.93 -0.49 5.62
C GLY A 35 -10.41 0.64 6.51
N CYS A 36 -9.08 0.75 6.72
CA CYS A 36 -8.51 1.85 7.50
C CYS A 36 -8.75 3.23 6.86
N ILE A 37 -9.48 4.11 7.57
CA ILE A 37 -9.74 5.52 7.16
C ILE A 37 -8.47 6.40 7.15
N GLY A 38 -7.49 6.11 8.00
CA GLY A 38 -6.19 6.78 8.02
C GLY A 38 -5.19 5.98 7.21
N MET A 39 -5.17 6.16 5.89
CA MET A 39 -4.32 5.37 5.01
C MET A 39 -2.83 5.73 5.17
N CYS A 40 -2.04 4.74 5.60
CA CYS A 40 -0.59 4.76 5.46
C CYS A 40 -0.20 4.46 4.00
N GLU A 41 1.09 4.56 3.66
CA GLU A 41 1.57 4.30 2.28
C GLU A 41 1.21 2.88 1.81
N ILE A 42 1.23 1.91 2.73
CA ILE A 42 0.82 0.52 2.46
C ILE A 42 -0.68 0.44 2.17
N GLY A 43 -1.53 1.05 3.02
CA GLY A 43 -2.97 1.04 2.83
C GLY A 43 -3.40 1.75 1.54
N LYS A 44 -2.78 2.88 1.22
CA LYS A 44 -3.03 3.64 -0.02
C LYS A 44 -2.61 2.83 -1.26
N SER A 45 -1.49 2.12 -1.17
CA SER A 45 -1.01 1.21 -2.21
C SER A 45 -1.89 -0.02 -2.38
N ALA A 46 -2.47 -0.56 -1.30
CA ALA A 46 -3.41 -1.67 -1.39
C ALA A 46 -4.74 -1.24 -2.03
N TYR A 47 -5.28 -0.08 -1.61
CA TYR A 47 -6.55 0.42 -2.11
C TYR A 47 -6.49 0.87 -3.58
N ARG A 48 -5.46 1.66 -3.93
CA ARG A 48 -5.26 2.12 -5.31
C ARG A 48 -4.43 1.16 -6.16
N GLY A 49 -3.92 0.09 -5.56
CA GLY A 49 -3.14 -0.93 -6.26
C GLY A 49 -3.95 -1.57 -7.37
N HIS A 50 -5.25 -1.74 -7.18
CA HIS A 50 -6.14 -2.16 -8.25
C HIS A 50 -6.09 -1.20 -9.44
N GLU A 51 -6.21 0.12 -9.23
CA GLU A 51 -6.22 1.13 -10.31
C GLU A 51 -4.95 1.13 -11.17
N VAL A 52 -3.81 0.71 -10.60
CA VAL A 52 -2.49 0.86 -11.24
C VAL A 52 -1.85 -0.48 -11.63
N LEU A 53 -2.02 -1.53 -10.83
CA LEU A 53 -1.37 -2.83 -11.02
C LEU A 53 -2.16 -3.74 -11.97
N TYR A 54 -3.49 -3.65 -11.94
CA TYR A 54 -4.33 -4.55 -12.72
C TYR A 54 -4.76 -3.91 -14.04
N PRO A 55 -4.56 -4.60 -15.16
CA PRO A 55 -4.99 -4.11 -16.46
C PRO A 55 -6.50 -3.92 -16.49
N GLN A 56 -6.92 -2.75 -16.97
CA GLN A 56 -8.33 -2.40 -17.13
C GLN A 56 -8.87 -2.90 -18.46
N PRO A 57 -10.15 -3.31 -18.53
CA PRO A 57 -11.19 -3.29 -17.47
C PRO A 57 -11.27 -4.55 -16.58
N PHE A 58 -11.29 -4.36 -15.25
CA PHE A 58 -11.37 -5.48 -14.30
C PHE A 58 -12.56 -6.42 -14.54
N GLY A 59 -12.31 -7.73 -14.49
CA GLY A 59 -13.35 -8.77 -14.55
C GLY A 59 -14.00 -8.95 -15.92
N ILE A 60 -13.74 -8.05 -16.88
CA ILE A 60 -14.19 -8.16 -18.27
C ILE A 60 -13.04 -8.69 -19.15
N ILE A 61 -11.79 -8.42 -18.77
CA ILE A 61 -10.62 -8.94 -19.48
C ILE A 61 -9.82 -9.92 -18.63
N THR A 62 -9.22 -10.90 -19.31
CA THR A 62 -8.17 -11.75 -18.78
C THR A 62 -6.86 -11.30 -19.42
N ALA A 63 -5.89 -10.86 -18.61
CA ALA A 63 -4.60 -10.44 -19.12
C ALA A 63 -3.65 -11.63 -19.28
N ALA A 64 -3.08 -11.77 -20.46
CA ALA A 64 -1.99 -12.71 -20.75
C ALA A 64 -0.63 -12.00 -20.63
N SER A 65 0.43 -12.77 -20.50
CA SER A 65 1.80 -12.25 -20.50
C SER A 65 2.35 -12.28 -21.92
N GLU A 66 2.79 -11.15 -22.45
CA GLU A 66 3.63 -11.10 -23.64
C GLU A 66 5.07 -11.38 -23.21
N LYS A 67 5.46 -12.66 -23.20
CA LYS A 67 6.83 -13.09 -22.93
C LYS A 67 7.30 -13.95 -24.08
N ASP A 68 8.39 -13.53 -24.71
CA ASP A 68 9.10 -14.33 -25.69
C ASP A 68 10.09 -15.22 -24.93
N TYR A 69 9.79 -16.52 -24.86
CA TYR A 69 10.65 -17.50 -24.20
C TYR A 69 11.45 -18.26 -25.27
N PRO A 70 12.76 -18.51 -25.08
CA PRO A 70 13.53 -19.44 -25.90
C PRO A 70 13.10 -20.90 -25.66
#